data_AF-A0A432QDD2-F1
#
_entry.id   AF-A0A432QDD2-F1
#
_cell.length_a   1.000
_cell.length_b   1.000
_cell.length_c   1.000
_cell.angle_alpha   90.00
_cell.angle_beta   90.00
_cell.angle_gamma   90.00
#
_symmetry.space_group_name_H-M   'P 1'
#
loop_
_entity.id
_entity.type
_entity.pdbx_description
1 polymer ?
#
loop_
_entity_poly.entity_id
_entity_poly.type
_entity_poly.pdbx_seq_one_letter_code
_entity_poly.pdbx_strand_id
1 'polypeptide(L)' 'MNTEQSREFFIRAKKVIPGGVNSPVRACKSVGCDPLFVRKATGCTI' A
#
# COMPACT_ATOMS: atom_id res chain seq x y z
N MET A 1 9.82 -10.63 -5.41
CA MET A 1 8.52 -9.92 -5.41
C MET A 1 8.73 -8.58 -6.11
N ASN A 2 8.07 -8.32 -7.23
CA ASN A 2 8.15 -7.01 -7.90
C ASN A 2 7.06 -6.10 -7.33
N THR A 3 7.45 -4.97 -6.76
CA THR A 3 6.56 -4.02 -6.06
C THR A 3 6.51 -2.64 -6.68
N GLU A 4 7.12 -2.43 -7.85
CA GLU A 4 7.21 -1.13 -8.52
C GLU A 4 5.83 -0.48 -8.73
N GLN A 5 4.85 -1.26 -9.17
CA GLN A 5 3.49 -0.75 -9.37
C GLN A 5 2.82 -0.31 -8.05
N SER A 6 3.04 -1.05 -6.96
CA SER A 6 2.52 -0.66 -5.64
C SER A 6 3.18 0.64 -5.16
N ARG A 7 4.48 0.80 -5.40
CA ARG A 7 5.22 2.03 -5.11
C ARG A 7 4.68 3.22 -5.90
N GLU A 8 4.43 3.06 -7.20
CA GLU A 8 3.80 4.10 -8.02
C GLU A 8 2.41 4.49 -7.50
N PHE A 9 1.56 3.52 -7.17
CA PHE A 9 0.24 3.80 -6.63
C PHE A 9 0.31 4.48 -5.27
N PHE A 10 1.26 4.10 -4.42
CA PHE A 10 1.46 4.78 -3.14
C PHE A 10 1.91 6.22 -3.31
N ILE A 11 2.81 6.51 -4.27
CA ILE A 11 3.21 7.89 -4.62
C ILE A 11 2.00 8.70 -5.07
N ARG A 12 1.11 8.12 -5.89
CA ARG A 12 -0.13 8.79 -6.31
C ARG A 12 -1.08 9.00 -5.13
N ALA A 13 -1.26 7.99 -4.27
CA ALA A 13 -2.14 8.06 -3.11
C ALA A 13 -1.72 9.14 -2.10
N LYS A 14 -0.41 9.31 -1.85
CA LYS A 14 0.12 10.36 -0.97
C LYS A 14 -0.29 11.78 -1.38
N LYS A 15 -0.62 12.00 -2.66
CA LYS A 15 -1.05 13.31 -3.17
C LYS A 15 -2.49 13.66 -2.79
N VAL A 16 -3.32 12.66 -2.45
CA VAL A 16 -4.77 12.82 -2.29
C VAL A 16 -5.33 12.27 -0.97
N ILE A 17 -4.59 11.39 -0.28
CA ILE A 17 -4.98 10.81 1.01
C ILE A 17 -3.85 11.07 2.02
N PRO A 18 -4.13 11.58 3.23
CA PRO A 18 -3.12 11.77 4.27
C PRO A 18 -2.34 10.48 4.56
N GLY A 19 -1.02 10.52 4.43
CA GLY A 19 -0.17 9.33 4.57
C GLY A 19 -0.34 8.28 3.48
N GLY A 20 -1.10 8.57 2.42
CA GLY A 20 -1.38 7.68 1.30
C GLY A 20 -2.35 6.54 1.60
N VAL A 21 -3.04 6.55 2.75
CA VAL A 21 -3.90 5.44 3.21
C VAL A 21 -5.11 5.90 4.03
N ASN A 22 -6.21 5.13 3.97
CA ASN A 22 -7.44 5.41 4.73
C ASN A 22 -7.42 4.89 6.18
N SER A 23 -6.32 4.29 6.63
CA SER A 23 -6.12 3.87 8.03
C SER A 23 -4.62 3.83 8.34
N PRO A 24 -4.13 4.42 9.44
CA PRO A 24 -2.70 4.63 9.69
C PRO A 24 -1.82 3.38 9.60
N VAL A 25 -2.32 2.24 10.07
CA VAL A 25 -1.58 0.96 10.04
C VAL A 25 -1.18 0.53 8.62
N ARG A 26 -1.99 0.89 7.62
CA ARG A 26 -1.77 0.53 6.21
C ARG A 26 -0.60 1.26 5.59
N ALA A 27 -0.05 2.30 6.22
CA ALA A 27 1.13 3.01 5.72
C ALA A 27 2.44 2.25 5.99
N CYS A 28 2.39 1.11 6.71
CA CYS A 28 3.55 0.26 7.00
C CYS A 28 4.73 0.99 7.69
N LYS A 29 4.47 2.13 8.34
CA LYS A 29 5.50 2.97 8.97
C LYS A 29 6.34 2.22 10.01
N SER A 30 5.70 1.38 10.83
CA SER A 30 6.37 0.63 11.90
C SER A 30 7.34 -0.44 11.41
N VAL A 31 7.22 -0.86 10.14
CA VAL A 31 8.03 -1.91 9.52
C VAL A 31 8.94 -1.37 8.40
N GLY A 32 8.90 -0.07 8.11
CA GLY A 32 9.86 0.60 7.23
C GLY A 32 9.74 0.27 5.73
N CYS A 33 8.59 -0.24 5.26
CA CYS A 33 8.36 -0.56 3.86
C CYS A 33 7.20 0.22 3.25
N ASP A 34 7.18 0.31 1.91
CA ASP A 34 6.00 0.79 1.19
C ASP A 34 4.89 -0.28 1.23
N PRO A 35 3.61 0.11 1.33
CA PRO A 35 2.50 -0.84 1.37
C PRO A 35 2.24 -1.50 0.01
N LEU A 36 1.76 -2.75 0.06
CA LEU A 36 1.28 -3.46 -1.12
C LEU A 36 -0.12 -3.00 -1.50
N PHE A 37 -0.32 -2.72 -2.79
CA PHE A 37 -1.64 -2.48 -3.36
C PHE A 37 -2.23 -3.80 -3.83
N VAL A 38 -3.12 -4.36 -3.01
CA VAL A 38 -3.79 -5.65 -3.25
C VAL A 38 -4.97 -5.46 -4.22
N ARG A 39 -4.95 -6.18 -5.35
CA ARG A 39 -6.02 -6.11 -6.37
C ARG A 39 -7.19 -7.04 -6.08
N LYS A 40 -6.92 -8.23 -5.53
CA LYS A 40 -7.91 -9.28 -5.27
C LYS A 40 -7.46 -10.07 -4.04
N ALA A 41 -8.39 -10.78 -3.42
CA ALA A 41 -8.10 -11.85 -2.47
C ALA A 41 -9.07 -13.01 -2.74
N THR A 42 -8.69 -14.24 -2.43
CA THR A 42 -9.57 -15.42 -2.53
C THR A 42 -9.14 -16.47 -1.52
N GLY A 43 -10.06 -16.88 -0.64
CA GLY A 43 -9.73 -17.81 0.45
C GLY A 43 -8.68 -17.21 1.39
N CYS A 44 -7.61 -17.97 1.65
CA CYS A 44 -6.47 -17.55 2.48
C CYS A 44 -5.37 -16.81 1.70
N THR A 45 -5.57 -16.53 0.41
CA THR A 45 -4.55 -15.93 -0.47
C THR A 45 -4.98 -14.54 -0.94
N ILE A 46 -3.99 -13.67 -1.12
CA ILE A 46 -4.09 -12.30 -1.63
C ILE A 46 -3.37 -12.20 -2.97
#